data_AF-A0A7J6RU88-F1
#
_entry.id   AF-A0A7J6RU88-F1
#
_cell.length_a   1.000
_cell.length_b   1.000
_cell.length_c   1.000
_cell.angle_alpha   90.00
_cell.angle_beta   90.00
_cell.angle_gamma   90.00
#
_symmetry.space_group_name_H-M   'P 1'
#
loop_
_entity.id
_entity.type
_entity.pdbx_description
1 polymer ?
#
loop_
_entity_poly.entity_id
_entity_poly.type
_entity_poly.pdbx_seq_one_letter_code
_entity_poly.pdbx_strand_id
1 'polypeptide(L)'
;MGRLVGALENYGLTPQDAAGVAGTFIVVKYATLAAFVPICHFAQPVRRLFWHPSRELAGRVLEQYKVRSRVRGGVVLNRGLGSSNGAPLEVSSSGLVPPSARLKLAATRARQRAWMERQREMVALRKAGWQGRFRGFKEKQSTSSWGRKLFEWSDKFADRAARAWLWRSVASVFRIPPKVLAWDVAEAFLTYKLTFIFHAPLELYIIVKWFKARRANLDEFMEESPKLLEMVEDE
;
A
#
# COMPACT_ATOMS: atom_id res chain seq x y z
N MET A 1 -8.92 39.35 -18.15
CA MET A 1 -7.95 38.41 -18.76
C MET A 1 -6.52 38.96 -18.81
N GLY A 2 -6.28 40.26 -19.02
CA GLY A 2 -4.92 40.80 -19.23
C GLY A 2 -3.87 40.55 -18.12
N ARG A 3 -4.25 40.50 -16.84
CA ARG A 3 -3.30 40.23 -15.74
C ARG A 3 -2.70 38.82 -15.76
N LEU A 4 -3.49 37.83 -16.22
CA LEU A 4 -3.02 36.44 -16.29
C LEU A 4 -2.07 36.26 -17.48
N VAL A 5 -2.37 36.90 -18.60
CA VAL A 5 -1.53 36.91 -19.80
C VAL A 5 -0.18 37.58 -19.51
N GLY A 6 -0.17 38.76 -18.88
CA GLY A 6 1.09 39.42 -18.50
C GLY A 6 1.92 38.62 -17.50
N ALA A 7 1.29 37.89 -16.57
CA ALA A 7 2.01 36.98 -15.69
C ALA A 7 2.62 35.80 -16.47
N LEU A 8 1.88 35.19 -17.40
CA LEU A 8 2.37 34.10 -18.25
C LEU A 8 3.54 34.54 -19.13
N GLU A 9 3.47 35.74 -19.72
CA GLU A 9 4.55 36.35 -20.51
C GLU A 9 5.82 36.58 -19.68
N ASN A 10 5.69 37.06 -18.43
CA ASN A 10 6.83 37.18 -17.51
C ASN A 10 7.48 35.82 -17.21
N TYR A 11 6.68 34.75 -17.25
CA TYR A 11 7.18 33.39 -17.15
C TYR A 11 7.54 32.78 -18.50
N GLY A 12 7.56 33.51 -19.61
CA GLY A 12 7.93 33.01 -20.95
C GLY A 12 6.99 31.93 -21.48
N LEU A 13 5.74 31.89 -21.01
CA LEU A 13 4.71 30.95 -21.47
C LEU A 13 3.78 31.67 -22.44
N THR A 14 3.43 31.01 -23.55
CA THR A 14 2.40 31.52 -24.44
C THR A 14 1.01 31.22 -23.88
N PRO A 15 -0.03 31.96 -24.31
CA PRO A 15 -1.41 31.64 -23.96
C PRO A 15 -1.82 30.21 -24.36
N GLN A 16 -1.22 29.67 -25.43
CA GLN A 16 -1.47 28.30 -25.90
C GLN A 16 -0.91 27.25 -24.91
N ASP A 17 0.26 27.52 -24.31
CA ASP A 17 0.87 26.64 -23.31
C ASP A 17 0.09 26.61 -21.99
N ALA A 18 -0.67 27.67 -21.67
CA ALA A 18 -1.38 27.78 -20.41
C ALA A 18 -2.38 26.63 -20.19
N ALA A 19 -3.09 26.22 -21.24
CA ALA A 19 -4.01 25.08 -21.19
C ALA A 19 -3.26 23.76 -20.98
N GLY A 20 -2.12 23.59 -21.65
CA GLY A 20 -1.25 22.41 -21.52
C GLY A 20 -0.64 22.28 -20.13
N VAL A 21 -0.13 23.38 -19.57
CA VAL A 21 0.40 23.44 -18.21
C VAL A 21 -0.70 23.14 -17.19
N ALA A 22 -1.88 23.75 -17.32
CA ALA A 22 -3.01 23.49 -16.43
C ALA A 22 -3.49 22.03 -16.47
N GLY A 23 -3.62 21.46 -17.67
CA GLY A 23 -3.99 20.05 -17.86
C GLY A 23 -2.95 19.11 -17.25
N THR A 24 -1.67 19.35 -17.51
CA THR A 24 -0.57 18.56 -16.95
C THR A 24 -0.53 18.67 -15.43
N PHE A 25 -0.74 19.88 -14.87
CA PHE A 25 -0.80 20.09 -13.44
C PHE A 25 -1.94 19.29 -12.80
N ILE A 26 -3.13 19.28 -13.40
CA ILE A 26 -4.25 18.46 -12.91
C ILE A 26 -3.91 16.96 -12.93
N VAL A 27 -3.28 16.48 -14.00
CA VAL A 27 -2.87 15.06 -14.13
C VAL A 27 -1.84 14.71 -13.05
N VAL A 28 -0.77 15.51 -12.93
CA VAL A 28 0.28 15.31 -11.92
C VAL A 28 -0.32 15.35 -10.51
N LYS A 29 -1.20 16.30 -10.23
CA LYS A 29 -1.91 16.44 -8.94
C LYS A 29 -2.64 15.17 -8.52
N TYR A 30 -3.40 14.56 -9.44
CA TYR A 30 -4.15 13.34 -9.13
C TYR A 30 -3.25 12.10 -9.13
N ALA A 31 -2.20 12.07 -9.95
CA ALA A 31 -1.20 11.02 -9.93
C ALA A 31 -0.42 11.00 -8.60
N THR A 32 -0.02 12.16 -8.08
CA THR A 32 0.64 12.27 -6.77
C THR A 32 -0.31 11.84 -5.66
N LEU A 33 -1.55 12.32 -5.65
CA LEU A 33 -2.57 11.84 -4.69
C LEU A 33 -2.74 10.31 -4.72
N ALA A 34 -2.80 9.70 -5.90
CA ALA A 34 -2.89 8.24 -6.04
C ALA A 34 -1.67 7.53 -5.48
N ALA A 35 -0.46 8.08 -5.65
CA ALA A 35 0.78 7.56 -5.07
C ALA A 35 0.84 7.71 -3.54
N PHE A 36 0.19 8.72 -2.96
CA PHE A 36 0.10 8.87 -1.50
C PHE A 36 -0.72 7.75 -0.84
N VAL A 37 -1.67 7.13 -1.53
CA VAL A 37 -2.49 6.04 -0.95
C VAL A 37 -1.64 4.84 -0.48
N PRO A 38 -0.79 4.21 -1.31
CA PRO A 38 0.08 3.13 -0.84
C PRO A 38 1.11 3.63 0.18
N ILE A 39 1.65 4.84 0.02
CA ILE A 39 2.61 5.41 1.00
C ILE A 39 1.96 5.51 2.37
N CYS A 40 0.75 6.06 2.45
CA CYS A 40 -0.01 6.17 3.70
C CYS A 40 -0.41 4.79 4.25
N HIS A 41 -0.67 3.80 3.39
CA HIS A 41 -0.91 2.42 3.84
C HIS A 41 0.28 1.84 4.62
N PHE A 42 1.51 2.09 4.15
CA PHE A 42 2.72 1.58 4.81
C PHE A 42 3.22 2.47 5.95
N ALA A 43 3.26 3.79 5.74
CA ALA A 43 3.81 4.75 6.69
C ALA A 43 2.82 5.12 7.80
N GLN A 44 1.53 5.25 7.47
CA GLN A 44 0.46 5.65 8.39
C GLN A 44 0.83 6.91 9.20
N PRO A 45 1.23 8.01 8.55
CA PRO A 45 1.85 9.17 9.22
C PRO A 45 0.93 9.87 10.21
N VAL A 46 -0.34 10.07 9.86
CA VAL A 46 -1.34 10.73 10.71
C VAL A 46 -1.64 9.84 11.90
N ARG A 47 -1.80 8.53 11.66
CA ARG A 47 -1.95 7.59 12.78
C ARG A 47 -0.71 7.59 13.66
N ARG A 48 0.51 7.62 13.14
CA ARG A 48 1.70 7.67 14.02
C ARG A 48 1.81 8.97 14.80
N LEU A 49 1.44 10.10 14.20
CA LEU A 49 1.55 11.42 14.83
C LEU A 49 0.52 11.61 15.95
N PHE A 50 -0.74 11.23 15.71
CA PHE A 50 -1.81 11.37 16.71
C PHE A 50 -1.96 10.16 17.63
N TRP A 51 -1.38 9.02 17.24
CA TRP A 51 -1.34 7.80 18.03
C TRP A 51 0.11 7.55 18.42
N HIS A 52 0.54 8.15 19.52
CA HIS A 52 1.58 7.50 20.32
C HIS A 52 0.98 6.17 20.79
N PRO A 53 1.45 5.00 20.31
CA PRO A 53 1.16 3.79 21.04
C PRO A 53 1.81 4.04 22.40
N SER A 54 1.01 4.25 23.45
CA SER A 54 1.59 4.38 24.79
C SER A 54 2.56 3.22 24.96
N ARG A 55 3.73 3.48 25.55
CA ARG A 55 4.78 2.48 25.76
C ARG A 55 4.24 1.15 26.31
N GLU A 56 3.09 1.19 26.98
CA GLU A 56 2.33 0.04 27.46
C GLU A 56 1.84 -0.92 26.36
N LEU A 57 1.40 -0.44 25.20
CA LEU A 57 0.89 -1.30 24.13
C LEU A 57 2.04 -1.96 23.37
N ALA A 58 3.15 -1.24 23.20
CA ALA A 58 4.41 -1.82 22.75
C ALA A 58 4.93 -2.86 23.77
N GLY A 59 4.81 -2.58 25.06
CA GLY A 59 5.11 -3.51 26.15
C GLY A 59 4.25 -4.78 26.11
N ARG A 60 2.93 -4.67 25.93
CA ARG A 60 2.03 -5.83 25.81
C ARG A 60 2.28 -6.67 24.57
N VAL A 61 2.66 -6.06 23.44
CA VAL A 61 3.05 -6.79 22.23
C VAL A 61 4.39 -7.50 22.45
N LEU A 62 5.37 -6.86 23.11
CA LEU A 62 6.64 -7.50 23.47
C LEU A 62 6.44 -8.67 24.45
N GLU A 63 5.56 -8.50 25.44
CA GLU A 63 5.11 -9.54 26.38
C GLU A 63 4.49 -10.72 25.63
N GLN A 64 3.58 -10.48 24.68
CA GLN A 64 3.00 -11.54 23.85
C GLN A 64 4.04 -12.26 22.99
N TYR A 65 5.04 -11.54 22.47
CA TYR A 65 6.17 -12.15 21.75
C TYR A 65 7.05 -13.01 22.67
N LYS A 66 7.32 -12.57 23.91
CA LYS A 66 8.05 -13.35 24.94
C LYS A 66 7.30 -14.61 25.36
N VAL A 67 5.98 -14.53 25.54
CA VAL A 67 5.15 -15.72 25.85
C VAL A 67 5.20 -16.72 24.69
N ARG A 68 5.16 -16.22 23.45
CA ARG A 68 5.20 -17.07 22.26
C ARG A 68 6.57 -17.73 22.02
N SER A 69 7.68 -17.07 22.36
CA SER A 69 9.00 -17.69 22.25
C SER A 69 9.20 -18.79 23.29
N ARG A 70 8.61 -18.68 24.49
CA ARG A 70 8.61 -19.76 25.50
C ARG A 70 7.86 -21.01 25.03
N VAL A 71 6.69 -20.85 24.41
CA VAL A 71 5.91 -21.99 23.87
C VAL A 71 6.68 -22.70 22.75
N ARG A 72 7.44 -21.97 21.93
CA ARG A 72 8.24 -22.56 20.84
C ARG A 72 9.48 -23.32 21.36
N GLY A 73 10.05 -22.90 22.49
CA GLY A 73 11.15 -23.61 23.16
C GLY A 73 10.70 -24.90 23.87
N GLY A 74 9.47 -24.94 24.40
CA GLY A 74 8.94 -26.12 25.10
C GLY A 74 8.58 -27.29 24.18
N VAL A 75 8.14 -27.02 22.95
CA VAL A 75 7.71 -28.08 22.01
C VAL A 75 8.89 -28.81 21.36
N VAL A 76 10.08 -28.21 21.32
CA VAL A 76 11.28 -28.86 20.75
C VAL A 76 11.95 -29.82 21.74
N LEU A 77 11.75 -29.64 23.06
CA LEU A 77 12.36 -30.50 24.08
C LEU A 77 11.58 -31.79 24.36
N ASN A 78 10.31 -31.90 23.94
CA ASN A 78 9.48 -33.09 24.24
C ASN A 78 9.35 -34.08 23.08
N ARG A 79 10.21 -33.98 22.04
CA ARG A 79 10.20 -34.86 20.87
C ARG A 79 11.31 -35.93 20.88
N GLY A 80 11.99 -36.11 22.02
CA GLY A 80 13.15 -37.00 22.17
C GLY A 80 12.97 -38.25 23.03
N LEU A 81 11.87 -38.41 23.77
CA LEU A 81 11.68 -39.56 24.67
C LEU A 81 10.25 -40.10 24.54
N GLY A 82 10.07 -41.02 23.60
CA GLY A 82 8.77 -41.67 23.41
C GLY A 82 8.81 -42.79 22.40
N SER A 83 9.02 -44.00 22.92
CA SER A 83 8.54 -45.26 22.36
C SER A 83 9.41 -45.96 21.30
N SER A 84 10.42 -46.69 21.79
CA SER A 84 10.84 -47.94 21.19
C SER A 84 10.06 -49.08 21.87
N ASN A 85 9.06 -49.65 21.20
CA ASN A 85 8.62 -51.02 21.49
C ASN A 85 7.86 -51.60 20.28
N GLY A 86 8.44 -52.67 19.73
CA GLY A 86 7.77 -53.86 19.20
C GLY A 86 6.71 -53.70 18.09
N ALA A 87 7.09 -54.08 16.87
CA ALA A 87 6.17 -54.75 15.94
C ALA A 87 6.16 -56.28 16.28
N PRO A 88 5.17 -57.10 15.86
CA PRO A 88 4.97 -57.41 14.44
C PRO A 88 3.54 -57.74 13.94
N LEU A 89 3.38 -57.52 12.61
CA LEU A 89 2.65 -58.29 11.57
C LEU A 89 1.17 -58.68 11.72
N GLU A 90 0.35 -58.26 10.73
CA GLU A 90 -0.45 -59.11 9.81
C GLU A 90 -1.04 -58.20 8.69
N VAL A 91 -0.58 -58.29 7.44
CA VAL A 91 -1.09 -59.11 6.31
C VAL A 91 -2.58 -58.87 5.97
N SER A 92 -2.88 -58.16 4.88
CA SER A 92 -3.27 -58.78 3.60
C SER A 92 -3.96 -57.82 2.60
N SER A 93 -3.59 -58.03 1.33
CA SER A 93 -4.38 -57.87 0.09
C SER A 93 -4.58 -56.49 -0.59
N SER A 94 -4.16 -56.51 -1.86
CA SER A 94 -4.69 -55.80 -3.04
C SER A 94 -4.26 -54.36 -3.33
N GLY A 95 -3.60 -54.21 -4.51
CA GLY A 95 -3.26 -52.93 -5.14
C GLY A 95 -1.82 -52.49 -4.92
N LEU A 96 -0.89 -53.07 -5.69
CA LEU A 96 0.56 -52.87 -5.68
C LEU A 96 0.98 -51.44 -6.07
N VAL A 97 0.82 -50.52 -5.13
CA VAL A 97 1.67 -49.33 -5.05
C VAL A 97 2.86 -49.73 -4.16
N PRO A 98 4.12 -49.64 -4.65
CA PRO A 98 5.29 -50.01 -3.86
C PRO A 98 5.23 -49.36 -2.47
N PRO A 99 5.60 -50.06 -1.38
CA PRO A 99 5.55 -49.48 -0.03
C PRO A 99 6.35 -48.17 0.07
N SER A 100 7.41 -48.02 -0.72
CA SER A 100 8.17 -46.78 -0.88
C SER A 100 7.36 -45.64 -1.51
N ALA A 101 6.48 -45.93 -2.47
CA ALA A 101 5.57 -44.97 -3.09
C ALA A 101 4.43 -44.57 -2.13
N ARG A 102 3.93 -45.49 -1.30
CA ARG A 102 2.96 -45.17 -0.23
C ARG A 102 3.58 -44.24 0.83
N LEU A 103 4.83 -44.49 1.22
CA LEU A 103 5.57 -43.61 2.15
C LEU A 103 5.83 -42.22 1.55
N LYS A 104 6.22 -42.12 0.28
CA LYS A 104 6.38 -40.83 -0.42
C LYS A 104 5.06 -40.07 -0.55
N LEU A 105 3.96 -40.75 -0.81
CA LEU A 105 2.62 -40.15 -0.88
C LEU A 105 2.15 -39.66 0.50
N ALA A 106 2.43 -40.41 1.57
CA ALA A 106 2.13 -39.99 2.93
C ALA A 106 2.96 -38.76 3.34
N ALA A 107 4.26 -38.75 3.00
CA ALA A 107 5.14 -37.63 3.29
C ALA A 107 4.74 -36.35 2.52
N THR A 108 4.33 -36.47 1.26
CA THR A 108 3.85 -35.32 0.46
C THR A 108 2.53 -34.77 0.99
N ARG A 109 1.56 -35.64 1.35
CA ARG A 109 0.30 -35.22 1.99
C ARG A 109 0.54 -34.55 3.35
N ALA A 110 1.49 -35.04 4.14
CA ALA A 110 1.86 -34.42 5.42
C ALA A 110 2.47 -33.01 5.22
N ARG A 111 3.36 -32.84 4.23
CA ARG A 111 3.90 -31.52 3.86
C ARG A 111 2.81 -30.55 3.40
N GLN A 112 1.86 -31.03 2.61
CA GLN A 112 0.77 -30.21 2.09
C GLN A 112 -0.18 -29.75 3.22
N ARG A 113 -0.50 -30.63 4.18
CA ARG A 113 -1.28 -30.25 5.38
C ARG A 113 -0.54 -29.24 6.24
N ALA A 114 0.75 -29.45 6.50
CA ALA A 114 1.57 -28.51 7.27
C ALA A 114 1.69 -27.14 6.58
N TRP A 115 1.75 -27.11 5.24
CA TRP A 115 1.74 -25.86 4.48
C TRP A 115 0.40 -25.13 4.59
N MET A 116 -0.72 -25.85 4.48
CA MET A 116 -2.07 -25.28 4.63
C MET A 116 -2.32 -24.77 6.05
N GLU A 117 -1.86 -25.48 7.08
CA GLU A 117 -1.94 -25.04 8.47
C GLU A 117 -1.13 -23.76 8.69
N ARG A 118 0.10 -23.68 8.17
CA ARG A 118 0.89 -22.44 8.23
C ARG A 118 0.22 -21.27 7.51
N GLN A 119 -0.43 -21.52 6.37
CA GLN A 119 -1.21 -20.49 5.68
C GLN A 119 -2.41 -20.02 6.53
N ARG A 120 -3.14 -20.96 7.14
CA ARG A 120 -4.26 -20.63 8.05
C ARG A 120 -3.78 -19.86 9.27
N GLU A 121 -2.67 -20.26 9.89
CA GLU A 121 -2.05 -19.53 10.99
C GLU A 121 -1.62 -18.13 10.56
N MET A 122 -0.95 -17.98 9.40
CA MET A 122 -0.54 -16.68 8.87
C MET A 122 -1.74 -15.77 8.59
N VAL A 123 -2.83 -16.31 8.04
CA VAL A 123 -4.09 -15.57 7.84
C VAL A 123 -4.75 -15.22 9.17
N ALA A 124 -4.77 -16.13 10.14
CA ALA A 124 -5.30 -15.89 11.47
C ALA A 124 -4.50 -14.83 12.22
N LEU A 125 -3.17 -14.85 12.11
CA LEU A 125 -2.28 -13.83 12.68
C LEU A 125 -2.43 -12.48 11.99
N ARG A 126 -2.62 -12.45 10.66
CA ARG A 126 -2.98 -11.21 9.96
C ARG A 126 -4.33 -10.69 10.44
N LYS A 127 -5.36 -11.54 10.54
CA LYS A 127 -6.68 -11.16 11.05
C LYS A 127 -6.62 -10.67 12.49
N ALA A 128 -5.88 -11.35 13.37
CA ALA A 128 -5.71 -10.99 14.77
C ALA A 128 -4.88 -9.71 14.95
N GLY A 129 -3.80 -9.54 14.17
CA GLY A 129 -3.01 -8.31 14.16
C GLY A 129 -3.81 -7.11 13.63
N TRP A 130 -4.69 -7.35 12.65
CA TRP A 130 -5.63 -6.34 12.17
C TRP A 130 -6.69 -6.01 13.22
N GLN A 131 -7.37 -7.00 13.79
CA GLN A 131 -8.37 -6.78 14.85
C GLN A 131 -7.76 -6.12 16.10
N GLY A 132 -6.54 -6.50 16.50
CA GLY A 132 -5.81 -5.87 17.61
C GLY A 132 -5.44 -4.42 17.34
N ARG A 133 -5.02 -4.09 16.10
CA ARG A 133 -4.77 -2.70 15.66
C ARG A 133 -6.02 -1.82 15.74
N PHE A 134 -7.19 -2.36 15.41
CA PHE A 134 -8.46 -1.63 15.47
C PHE A 134 -9.10 -1.60 16.86
N ARG A 135 -8.87 -2.61 17.70
CA ARG A 135 -9.48 -2.66 19.05
C ARG A 135 -8.82 -1.68 20.01
N GLY A 136 -7.49 -1.55 19.97
CA GLY A 136 -6.78 -0.47 20.69
C GLY A 136 -7.09 0.94 20.16
N PHE A 137 -7.74 1.03 18.99
CA PHE A 137 -8.13 2.28 18.34
C PHE A 137 -9.35 2.95 18.99
N LYS A 138 -10.30 2.17 19.52
CA LYS A 138 -11.48 2.73 20.20
C LYS A 138 -11.19 3.24 21.61
N GLU A 139 -10.17 2.69 22.26
CA GLU A 139 -9.99 2.81 23.71
C GLU A 139 -9.05 3.96 24.12
N LYS A 140 -8.28 4.51 23.17
CA LYS A 140 -7.31 5.62 23.41
C LYS A 140 -7.60 6.81 22.51
N GLN A 141 -8.84 7.32 22.57
CA GLN A 141 -9.23 8.54 21.87
C GLN A 141 -8.40 9.74 22.35
N SER A 142 -8.02 10.61 21.40
CA SER A 142 -7.42 11.91 21.67
C SER A 142 -8.25 12.68 22.72
N THR A 143 -7.59 13.22 23.74
CA THR A 143 -8.23 14.08 24.75
C THR A 143 -8.80 15.34 24.11
N SER A 144 -8.20 15.81 23.01
CA SER A 144 -8.68 16.95 22.24
C SER A 144 -10.07 16.70 21.64
N SER A 145 -10.97 17.67 21.79
CA SER A 145 -12.31 17.64 21.18
C SER A 145 -12.26 17.63 19.64
N TRP A 146 -11.24 18.28 19.06
CA TRP A 146 -11.04 18.34 17.62
C TRP A 146 -10.60 16.99 17.03
N GLY A 147 -9.65 16.31 17.68
CA GLY A 147 -9.22 14.97 17.27
C GLY A 147 -10.39 13.99 17.24
N ARG A 148 -11.24 13.98 18.28
CA ARG A 148 -12.44 13.12 18.33
C ARG A 148 -13.39 13.35 17.16
N LYS A 149 -13.69 14.62 16.82
CA LYS A 149 -14.57 14.95 15.67
C LYS A 149 -13.98 14.46 14.34
N LEU A 150 -12.68 14.65 14.12
CA LEU A 150 -11.97 14.16 12.94
C LEU A 150 -12.06 12.64 12.81
N PHE A 151 -11.90 11.93 13.95
CA PHE A 151 -12.06 10.49 14.01
C PHE A 151 -13.48 10.04 13.67
N GLU A 152 -14.49 10.67 14.25
CA GLU A 152 -15.89 10.36 13.96
C GLU A 152 -16.23 10.59 12.48
N TRP A 153 -15.73 11.67 11.88
CA TRP A 153 -15.93 11.93 10.46
C TRP A 153 -15.24 10.89 9.58
N SER A 154 -14.01 10.50 9.93
CA SER A 154 -13.29 9.46 9.21
C SER A 154 -13.96 8.09 9.34
N ASP A 155 -14.47 7.72 10.53
CA ASP A 155 -15.21 6.47 10.71
C ASP A 155 -16.52 6.46 9.93
N LYS A 156 -17.29 7.57 9.97
CA LYS A 156 -18.53 7.72 9.17
C LYS A 156 -18.23 7.63 7.67
N PHE A 157 -17.12 8.22 7.23
CA PHE A 157 -16.68 8.12 5.84
C PHE A 157 -16.30 6.68 5.49
N ALA A 158 -15.52 5.99 6.33
CA ALA A 158 -15.09 4.62 6.11
C ALA A 158 -16.27 3.65 6.06
N ASP A 159 -17.29 3.84 6.91
CA ASP A 159 -18.51 3.03 6.92
C ASP A 159 -19.41 3.29 5.71
N ARG A 160 -19.42 4.52 5.18
CA ARG A 160 -20.09 4.83 3.89
C ARG A 160 -19.32 4.25 2.71
N ALA A 161 -18.00 4.42 2.69
CA ALA A 161 -17.13 3.90 1.65
C ALA A 161 -17.22 2.37 1.57
N ALA A 162 -17.18 1.65 2.70
CA ALA A 162 -17.30 0.19 2.72
C ALA A 162 -18.63 -0.35 2.18
N ARG A 163 -19.68 0.48 2.16
CA ARG A 163 -20.99 0.12 1.57
C ARG A 163 -21.06 0.38 0.07
N ALA A 164 -20.26 1.31 -0.47
CA ALA A 164 -20.31 1.60 -1.90
C ALA A 164 -19.67 0.47 -2.72
N TRP A 165 -20.32 0.09 -3.82
CA TRP A 165 -19.85 -0.97 -4.71
C TRP A 165 -18.45 -0.68 -5.28
N LEU A 166 -18.19 0.57 -5.69
CA LEU A 166 -16.90 0.98 -6.23
C LEU A 166 -15.73 0.65 -5.28
N TRP A 167 -15.88 0.98 -3.99
CA TRP A 167 -14.87 0.71 -2.98
C TRP A 167 -14.66 -0.78 -2.74
N ARG A 168 -15.71 -1.60 -2.86
CA ARG A 168 -15.59 -3.07 -2.76
C ARG A 168 -14.83 -3.65 -3.95
N SER A 169 -15.06 -3.13 -5.15
CA SER A 169 -14.33 -3.54 -6.36
C SER A 169 -12.84 -3.17 -6.27
N VAL A 170 -12.53 -1.95 -5.82
CA VAL A 170 -11.13 -1.54 -5.62
C VAL A 170 -10.49 -2.39 -4.50
N ALA A 171 -11.19 -2.57 -3.39
CA ALA A 171 -10.73 -3.40 -2.26
C ALA A 171 -10.46 -4.86 -2.65
N SER A 172 -11.28 -5.45 -3.53
CA SER A 172 -11.10 -6.84 -3.99
C SER A 172 -9.87 -7.00 -4.86
N VAL A 173 -9.58 -6.03 -5.75
CA VAL A 173 -8.37 -5.99 -6.58
C VAL A 173 -7.12 -5.97 -5.70
N PHE A 174 -7.10 -5.12 -4.66
CA PHE A 174 -5.96 -5.02 -3.76
C PHE A 174 -5.93 -6.07 -2.64
N ARG A 175 -6.98 -6.90 -2.51
CA ARG A 175 -7.16 -7.85 -1.40
C ARG A 175 -7.07 -7.21 -0.01
N ILE A 176 -7.51 -5.95 0.11
CA ILE A 176 -7.51 -5.16 1.35
C ILE A 176 -8.96 -5.01 1.83
N PRO A 177 -9.28 -5.16 3.13
CA PRO A 177 -10.61 -4.86 3.65
C PRO A 177 -11.05 -3.43 3.30
N PRO A 178 -12.28 -3.23 2.77
CA PRO A 178 -12.70 -1.94 2.20
C PRO A 178 -12.71 -0.80 3.22
N LYS A 179 -13.01 -1.11 4.49
CA LYS A 179 -12.94 -0.13 5.58
C LYS A 179 -11.52 0.41 5.77
N VAL A 180 -10.50 -0.43 5.66
CA VAL A 180 -9.12 -0.02 5.87
C VAL A 180 -8.58 0.75 4.69
N LEU A 181 -8.92 0.32 3.48
CA LEU A 181 -8.64 1.09 2.27
C LEU A 181 -9.23 2.50 2.35
N ALA A 182 -10.49 2.63 2.81
CA ALA A 182 -11.13 3.94 2.96
C ALA A 182 -10.42 4.84 3.98
N TRP A 183 -9.95 4.27 5.09
CA TRP A 183 -9.15 4.97 6.08
C TRP A 183 -7.79 5.42 5.50
N ASP A 184 -7.11 4.57 4.75
CA ASP A 184 -5.81 4.88 4.14
C ASP A 184 -5.96 5.98 3.07
N VAL A 185 -7.05 5.95 2.30
CA VAL A 185 -7.38 7.03 1.37
C VAL A 185 -7.68 8.34 2.10
N ALA A 186 -8.46 8.32 3.17
CA ALA A 186 -8.74 9.53 3.95
C ALA A 186 -7.45 10.14 4.54
N GLU A 187 -6.55 9.29 5.03
CA GLU A 187 -5.23 9.68 5.52
C GLU A 187 -4.33 10.23 4.40
N ALA A 188 -4.39 9.64 3.21
CA ALA A 188 -3.70 10.14 2.03
C ALA A 188 -4.23 11.52 1.61
N PHE A 189 -5.55 11.73 1.58
CA PHE A 189 -6.14 13.04 1.29
C PHE A 189 -5.72 14.10 2.31
N LEU A 190 -5.72 13.76 3.60
CA LEU A 190 -5.33 14.70 4.64
C LEU A 190 -3.85 15.05 4.53
N THR A 191 -2.99 14.03 4.38
CA THR A 191 -1.55 14.20 4.22
C THR A 191 -1.25 15.03 2.97
N TYR A 192 -1.86 14.67 1.84
CA TYR A 192 -1.73 15.40 0.58
C TYR A 192 -2.14 16.86 0.72
N LYS A 193 -3.28 17.17 1.38
CA LYS A 193 -3.69 18.56 1.60
C LYS A 193 -2.70 19.34 2.46
N LEU A 194 -2.14 18.72 3.51
CA LEU A 194 -1.16 19.36 4.37
C LEU A 194 0.14 19.64 3.62
N THR A 195 0.56 18.71 2.77
CA THR A 195 1.81 18.85 2.02
C THR A 195 1.64 19.61 0.69
N PHE A 196 0.39 19.81 0.23
CA PHE A 196 0.05 20.54 -1.00
C PHE A 196 0.67 21.94 -1.06
N ILE A 197 0.77 22.63 0.08
CA ILE A 197 1.37 23.97 0.19
C ILE A 197 2.82 23.97 -0.34
N PHE A 198 3.56 22.88 -0.12
CA PHE A 198 4.93 22.74 -0.57
C PHE A 198 5.02 22.09 -1.96
N HIS A 199 4.14 21.14 -2.25
CA HIS A 199 4.23 20.33 -3.46
C HIS A 199 3.68 21.06 -4.69
N ALA A 200 2.58 21.80 -4.54
CA ALA A 200 1.94 22.46 -5.67
C ALA A 200 2.84 23.50 -6.36
N PRO A 201 3.56 24.39 -5.63
CA PRO A 201 4.50 25.31 -6.28
C PRO A 201 5.66 24.59 -6.96
N LEU A 202 6.16 23.51 -6.35
CA LEU A 202 7.26 22.71 -6.88
C LEU A 202 6.86 21.95 -8.16
N GLU A 203 5.71 21.27 -8.13
CA GLU A 203 5.12 20.59 -9.29
C GLU A 203 4.89 21.57 -10.43
N LEU A 204 4.28 22.72 -10.14
CA LEU A 204 4.03 23.76 -11.15
C LEU A 204 5.35 24.29 -11.73
N TYR A 205 6.36 24.56 -10.90
CA TYR A 205 7.67 25.01 -11.35
C TYR A 205 8.33 24.00 -12.29
N ILE A 206 8.31 22.72 -11.93
CA ILE A 206 8.87 21.63 -12.76
C ILE A 206 8.12 21.55 -14.09
N ILE A 207 6.79 21.62 -14.08
CA ILE A 207 5.97 21.58 -15.31
C ILE A 207 6.31 22.77 -16.21
N VAL A 208 6.35 23.99 -15.68
CA VAL A 208 6.70 25.19 -16.46
C VAL A 208 8.10 25.06 -17.06
N LYS A 209 9.09 24.59 -16.28
CA LYS A 209 10.44 24.36 -16.79
C LYS A 209 10.48 23.31 -17.89
N TRP A 210 9.70 22.23 -17.77
CA TRP A 210 9.59 21.20 -18.79
C TRP A 210 8.97 21.74 -20.08
N PHE A 211 7.88 22.53 -20.01
CA PHE A 211 7.28 23.16 -21.19
C PHE A 211 8.25 24.13 -21.89
N LYS A 212 9.02 24.91 -21.12
CA LYS A 212 10.08 25.77 -21.68
C LYS A 212 11.15 24.98 -22.43
N ALA A 213 11.68 23.93 -21.81
CA ALA A 213 12.70 23.09 -22.42
C ALA A 213 12.17 22.40 -23.68
N ARG A 214 10.93 21.88 -23.62
CA ARG A 214 10.26 21.26 -24.76
C ARG A 214 10.11 22.23 -25.93
N ARG A 215 9.78 23.50 -25.66
CA ARG A 215 9.67 24.53 -26.71
C ARG A 215 11.01 24.87 -27.34
N ALA A 216 12.04 25.09 -26.55
CA ALA A 216 13.38 25.35 -27.08
C ALA A 216 13.84 24.24 -28.05
N ASN A 217 13.60 22.98 -27.69
CA ASN A 217 13.93 21.84 -28.56
C ASN A 217 13.04 21.77 -29.82
N LEU A 218 11.80 22.24 -29.74
CA LEU A 218 10.88 22.31 -30.88
C LEU A 218 11.29 23.41 -31.86
N ASP A 219 11.71 24.56 -31.33
CA ASP A 219 12.20 25.68 -32.13
C ASP A 219 13.49 25.26 -32.88
N GLU A 220 14.43 24.59 -32.21
CA GLU A 220 15.65 24.02 -32.82
C GLU A 220 15.31 23.02 -33.95
N PHE A 221 14.38 22.09 -33.69
CA PHE A 221 13.95 21.11 -34.70
C PHE A 221 13.27 21.75 -35.92
N MET A 222 12.49 22.82 -35.71
CA MET A 222 11.83 23.56 -36.78
C MET A 222 12.81 24.38 -37.63
N GLU A 223 13.94 24.83 -37.06
CA GLU A 223 15.03 25.49 -37.80
C GLU A 223 15.89 24.50 -38.59
N GLU A 224 16.06 23.28 -38.11
CA GLU A 224 16.81 22.22 -38.82
C GLU A 224 16.03 21.60 -39.98
N SER A 225 14.70 21.46 -39.84
CA SER A 225 13.83 20.85 -40.85
C SER A 225 13.94 21.46 -42.27
N PRO A 226 13.89 22.80 -42.48
CA PRO A 226 14.03 23.39 -43.81
C PRO A 226 15.44 23.22 -44.38
N LYS A 227 16.49 23.27 -43.53
CA LYS A 227 17.87 23.04 -43.98
C LYS A 227 18.05 21.61 -44.51
N LEU A 228 17.43 20.63 -43.86
CA LEU A 228 17.44 19.25 -44.32
C LEU A 228 16.68 19.07 -45.64
N LEU A 229 15.63 19.84 -45.90
CA LEU A 229 14.92 19.82 -47.18
C LEU A 229 15.76 20.44 -48.30
N GLU A 230 16.41 21.58 -48.07
CA GLU A 230 17.33 22.20 -49.03
C GLU A 230 18.49 21.24 -49.40
N MET A 231 19.07 20.54 -48.42
CA MET A 231 20.12 19.54 -48.67
C MET A 231 19.65 18.34 -49.52
N VAL A 232 18.35 18.02 -49.50
CA VAL A 232 17.78 16.91 -50.29
C VAL A 232 17.39 17.37 -51.70
N GLU A 233 17.05 18.64 -51.90
CA GLU A 233 16.73 19.20 -53.22
C GLU A 233 17.98 19.48 -54.08
N ASP A 234 19.15 19.61 -53.46
CA ASP A 234 20.43 19.84 -54.14
C ASP A 234 21.16 18.55 -54.60
N GLU A 235 20.61 17.35 -54.33
CA GLU A 235 21.11 16.03 -54.81
C GLU A 235 20.40 15.55 -56.09
#